data_AF-A0A2N2L356-F1
#
_entry.id   AF-A0A2N2L356-F1
#
_cell.length_a   1.000
_cell.length_b   1.000
_cell.length_c   1.000
_cell.angle_alpha   90.00
_cell.angle_beta   90.00
_cell.angle_gamma   90.00
#
_symmetry.space_group_name_H-M   'P 1'
#
loop_
_entity.id
_entity.type
_entity.pdbx_description
1 polymer ?
#
loop_
_entity_poly.entity_id
_entity_poly.type
_entity_poly.pdbx_seq_one_letter_code
_entity_poly.pdbx_strand_id
1 'polypeptide(L)'
;MNIRMLLVPLLGILLFAGCNLFSTPDREHGQMLYYAADSTGTERCSFKINEPIFVHFKMINPTNRDIFYKKYPYMADSALFSYGVYTPGTDGDDVIGYPPQDLQETFLPQHESREQVCKIEGLEGNEYRIKLQLLIFVNPNDFQGNFNPYLHIKVGE
;
A
#
# COMPACT_ATOMS: atom_id res chain seq x y z
N MET A 1 56.51 -5.05 3.39
CA MET A 1 55.09 -4.65 3.45
C MET A 1 54.25 -5.92 3.25
N ASN A 2 53.62 -6.41 4.31
CA ASN A 2 53.03 -7.76 4.36
C ASN A 2 51.59 -7.77 3.78
N ILE A 3 51.43 -8.37 2.59
CA ILE A 3 50.16 -8.52 1.86
C ILE A 3 49.13 -9.40 2.64
N ARG A 4 49.56 -10.13 3.67
CA ARG A 4 48.71 -11.03 4.46
C ARG A 4 47.73 -10.33 5.42
N MET A 5 47.90 -9.04 5.72
CA MET A 5 47.02 -8.32 6.66
C MET A 5 45.74 -7.75 6.02
N LEU A 6 45.64 -7.72 4.69
CA LEU A 6 44.49 -7.14 3.97
C LEU A 6 43.39 -8.16 3.61
N LEU A 7 43.67 -9.46 3.72
CA LEU A 7 42.71 -10.52 3.35
C LEU A 7 41.62 -10.76 4.40
N VAL A 8 41.92 -10.51 5.67
CA VAL A 8 40.98 -10.74 6.79
C VAL A 8 39.80 -9.76 6.79
N PRO A 9 39.97 -8.43 6.61
CA PRO A 9 38.82 -7.54 6.55
C PRO A 9 37.97 -7.73 5.28
N LEU A 10 38.56 -8.20 4.17
CA LEU A 10 37.84 -8.42 2.92
C LEU A 10 36.88 -9.62 3.00
N LEU A 11 37.28 -10.70 3.69
CA LEU A 11 36.42 -11.86 3.98
C LEU A 11 35.27 -11.48 4.94
N GLY A 12 35.50 -10.56 5.87
CA GLY A 12 34.46 -10.03 6.75
C GLY A 12 33.37 -9.26 5.99
N ILE A 13 33.76 -8.40 5.04
CA ILE A 13 32.80 -7.62 4.23
C ILE A 13 31.98 -8.54 3.30
N LEU A 14 32.59 -9.58 2.73
CA LEU A 14 31.88 -10.58 1.91
C LEU A 14 30.86 -11.39 2.71
N LEU A 15 31.13 -11.69 3.99
CA LEU A 15 30.18 -12.38 4.87
C LEU A 15 28.98 -11.49 5.25
N PHE A 16 29.18 -10.17 5.41
CA PHE A 16 28.07 -9.23 5.66
C PHE A 16 27.25 -8.90 4.41
N ALA A 17 27.87 -8.89 3.22
CA ALA A 17 27.14 -8.74 1.96
C ALA A 17 26.29 -9.97 1.62
N GLY A 18 26.67 -11.16 2.11
CA GLY A 18 25.95 -12.42 1.89
C GLY A 18 24.63 -12.54 2.66
N CYS A 19 24.44 -11.82 3.77
CA CYS A 19 23.24 -11.97 4.60
C CYS A 19 21.96 -11.36 4.00
N ASN A 20 22.06 -10.50 2.97
CA ASN A 20 20.88 -9.97 2.25
C ASN A 20 20.59 -10.70 0.93
N LEU A 21 21.37 -11.73 0.58
CA LEU A 21 21.19 -12.53 -0.64
C LEU A 21 20.47 -13.87 -0.39
N PHE A 22 20.26 -14.23 0.88
CA PHE A 22 19.46 -15.39 1.24
C PHE A 22 18.00 -14.96 1.39
N SER A 23 17.23 -15.27 0.36
CA SER A 23 15.77 -15.44 0.34
C SER A 23 15.11 -15.14 1.68
N THR A 24 14.45 -13.98 1.77
CA THR A 24 13.40 -13.73 2.76
C THR A 24 12.54 -15.00 2.84
N PRO A 25 12.26 -15.56 4.03
CA PRO A 25 11.44 -16.76 4.14
C PRO A 25 10.19 -16.54 3.31
N ASP A 26 9.91 -17.49 2.40
CA ASP A 26 8.83 -17.39 1.43
C ASP A 26 7.57 -17.01 2.21
N ARG A 27 7.16 -15.74 2.08
CA ARG A 27 5.91 -15.33 2.67
C ARG A 27 4.88 -16.03 1.81
N GLU A 28 4.04 -16.87 2.43
CA GLU A 28 3.03 -17.62 1.67
C GLU A 28 1.98 -16.69 1.02
N HIS A 29 1.92 -15.43 1.45
CA HIS A 29 0.87 -14.47 1.14
C HIS A 29 1.43 -13.11 0.72
N GLY A 30 0.70 -12.47 -0.20
CA GLY A 30 0.79 -11.04 -0.49
C GLY A 30 0.44 -10.19 0.73
N GLN A 31 0.79 -8.91 0.67
CA GLN A 31 0.47 -7.92 1.71
C GLN A 31 -0.31 -6.76 1.11
N MET A 32 -1.32 -6.28 1.85
CA MET A 32 -2.02 -5.04 1.56
C MET A 32 -1.74 -4.01 2.66
N LEU A 33 -1.29 -2.83 2.26
CA LEU A 33 -1.02 -1.69 3.13
C LEU A 33 -1.88 -0.51 2.71
N TYR A 34 -2.43 0.20 3.69
CA TYR A 34 -3.23 1.39 3.47
C TYR A 34 -2.90 2.40 4.58
N TYR A 35 -2.55 3.62 4.20
CA TYR A 35 -2.08 4.64 5.14
C TYR A 35 -2.22 6.04 4.54
N ALA A 36 -2.17 7.06 5.40
CA ALA A 36 -2.07 8.45 4.99
C ALA A 36 -0.66 8.94 5.25
N ALA A 37 -0.11 9.75 4.34
CA ALA A 37 1.23 10.31 4.43
C ALA A 37 1.24 11.78 4.04
N ASP A 38 2.29 12.49 4.47
CA ASP A 38 2.58 13.84 3.98
C ASP A 38 3.36 13.82 2.66
N SER A 39 3.71 15.01 2.15
CA SER A 39 4.45 15.17 0.88
C SER A 39 5.82 14.48 0.82
N THR A 40 6.38 14.06 1.96
CA THR A 40 7.65 13.33 2.02
C THR A 40 7.45 11.80 1.97
N GLY A 41 6.19 11.33 2.00
CA GLY A 41 5.87 9.91 2.12
C GLY A 41 5.91 9.39 3.56
N THR A 42 6.01 10.29 4.56
CA THR A 42 6.00 9.89 5.97
C THR A 42 4.57 9.62 6.42
N GLU A 43 4.30 8.39 6.89
CA GLU A 43 2.98 7.99 7.40
C GLU A 43 2.59 8.81 8.63
N ARG A 44 1.39 9.39 8.60
CA ARG A 44 0.86 10.27 9.65
C ARG A 44 -0.64 10.12 9.79
N CYS A 45 -1.13 10.29 11.02
CA CYS A 45 -2.56 10.38 11.35
C CYS A 45 -2.99 11.81 11.74
N SER A 46 -2.09 12.79 11.65
CA SER A 46 -2.37 14.19 11.98
C SER A 46 -1.64 15.14 11.05
N PHE A 47 -2.38 16.12 10.51
CA PHE A 47 -1.96 17.04 9.46
C PHE A 47 -2.32 18.47 9.82
N LYS A 48 -1.59 19.44 9.26
CA LYS A 48 -1.92 20.85 9.39
C LYS A 48 -3.10 21.23 8.50
N ILE A 49 -3.82 22.29 8.86
CA ILE A 49 -4.86 22.88 8.00
C ILE A 49 -4.26 23.18 6.62
N ASN A 50 -4.94 22.76 5.56
CA ASN A 50 -4.50 22.87 4.18
C ASN A 50 -3.19 22.14 3.82
N GLU A 51 -2.63 21.31 4.70
CA GLU A 51 -1.53 20.41 4.34
C GLU A 51 -2.03 19.36 3.35
N PRO A 52 -1.33 19.10 2.24
CA PRO A 52 -1.72 18.05 1.32
C PRO A 52 -1.55 16.67 1.98
N ILE A 53 -2.61 15.87 1.92
CA ILE A 53 -2.64 14.52 2.48
C ILE A 53 -2.60 13.54 1.32
N PHE A 54 -1.69 12.57 1.38
CA PHE A 54 -1.54 11.54 0.38
C PHE A 54 -2.07 10.23 0.96
N VAL A 55 -3.12 9.68 0.36
CA VAL A 55 -3.71 8.40 0.75
C VAL A 55 -3.13 7.33 -0.14
N HIS A 56 -2.48 6.35 0.48
CA HIS A 56 -1.80 5.26 -0.18
C HIS A 56 -2.60 3.97 -0.03
N PHE A 57 -2.70 3.23 -1.11
CA PHE A 57 -3.05 1.81 -1.08
C PHE A 57 -2.01 1.04 -1.89
N LYS A 58 -1.38 0.06 -1.25
CA LYS A 58 -0.27 -0.70 -1.82
C LYS A 58 -0.50 -2.19 -1.66
N MET A 59 -0.38 -2.91 -2.76
CA MET A 59 -0.30 -4.36 -2.82
C MET A 59 1.16 -4.76 -3.01
N ILE A 60 1.65 -5.69 -2.21
CA ILE A 60 3.01 -6.22 -2.27
C ILE A 60 2.92 -7.72 -2.45
N ASN A 61 3.63 -8.27 -3.42
CA ASN A 61 3.81 -9.71 -3.57
C ASN A 61 5.25 -10.08 -3.15
N PRO A 62 5.49 -10.42 -1.87
CA PRO A 62 6.81 -10.87 -1.42
C PRO A 62 7.10 -12.34 -1.77
N THR A 63 6.15 -13.05 -2.39
CA THR A 63 6.17 -14.50 -2.59
C THR A 63 6.93 -14.88 -3.87
N ASN A 64 7.29 -16.16 -4.01
CA ASN A 64 7.90 -16.73 -5.22
C ASN A 64 6.89 -17.18 -6.31
N ARG A 65 5.67 -16.63 -6.30
CA ARG A 65 4.64 -16.92 -7.30
C ARG A 65 3.85 -15.67 -7.63
N ASP A 66 3.27 -15.63 -8.83
CA ASP A 66 2.31 -14.58 -9.19
C ASP A 66 1.04 -14.75 -8.36
N ILE A 67 0.47 -13.63 -7.91
CA ILE A 67 -0.80 -13.63 -7.17
C ILE A 67 -1.89 -13.03 -8.05
N PHE A 68 -2.93 -13.83 -8.32
CA PHE A 68 -4.07 -13.41 -9.13
C PHE A 68 -5.10 -12.64 -8.30
N TYR A 69 -5.71 -11.64 -8.92
CA TYR A 69 -6.82 -10.88 -8.35
C TYR A 69 -7.76 -10.42 -9.47
N LYS A 70 -8.97 -9.98 -9.11
CA LYS A 70 -9.96 -9.50 -10.07
C LYS A 70 -10.13 -7.99 -9.94
N LYS A 71 -10.53 -7.32 -11.03
CA LYS A 71 -10.82 -5.88 -11.05
C LYS A 71 -11.97 -5.56 -11.99
N TYR A 72 -12.50 -4.34 -11.88
CA TYR A 72 -13.45 -3.84 -12.87
C TYR A 72 -12.81 -3.64 -14.24
N PRO A 73 -13.43 -4.10 -15.34
CA PRO A 73 -12.84 -4.11 -16.69
C PRO A 73 -12.71 -2.72 -17.33
N TYR A 74 -13.49 -1.73 -16.86
CA TYR A 74 -13.49 -0.36 -17.37
C TYR A 74 -12.60 0.60 -16.57
N MET A 75 -11.86 0.09 -15.58
CA MET A 75 -10.93 0.89 -14.79
C MET A 75 -9.52 0.82 -15.37
N ALA A 76 -8.74 1.88 -15.19
CA ALA A 76 -7.34 1.89 -15.56
C ALA A 76 -6.57 0.77 -14.84
N ASP A 77 -5.53 0.23 -15.48
CA ASP A 77 -4.71 -0.86 -14.90
C ASP A 77 -4.06 -0.49 -13.56
N SER A 78 -3.84 0.81 -13.33
CA SER A 78 -3.30 1.37 -12.10
C SER A 78 -4.35 1.65 -11.02
N ALA A 79 -5.64 1.56 -11.33
CA ALA A 79 -6.70 1.85 -10.38
C ALA A 79 -6.94 0.65 -9.45
N LEU A 80 -6.66 0.85 -8.17
CA LEU A 80 -6.83 -0.08 -7.06
C LEU A 80 -7.96 0.33 -6.12
N PHE A 81 -8.19 1.62 -5.93
CA PHE A 81 -9.22 2.13 -5.01
C PHE A 81 -9.78 3.48 -5.46
N SER A 82 -10.96 3.79 -4.92
CA SER A 82 -11.50 5.14 -4.82
C SER A 82 -11.70 5.50 -3.33
N TYR A 83 -11.94 6.76 -3.01
CA TYR A 83 -12.08 7.19 -1.62
C TYR A 83 -13.18 8.24 -1.44
N GLY A 84 -13.78 8.24 -0.25
CA GLY A 84 -14.65 9.31 0.24
C GLY A 84 -14.08 9.92 1.52
N VAL A 85 -14.27 11.22 1.72
CA VAL A 85 -13.82 11.97 2.91
C VAL A 85 -15.04 12.40 3.71
N TYR A 86 -15.11 12.02 4.97
CA TYR A 86 -16.27 12.21 5.82
C TYR A 86 -15.90 12.89 7.13
N THR A 87 -16.75 13.80 7.59
CA THR A 87 -16.67 14.34 8.96
C THR A 87 -17.33 13.36 9.94
N PRO A 88 -17.06 13.45 11.26
CA PRO A 88 -17.57 12.51 12.23
C PRO A 88 -19.10 12.56 12.27
N GLY A 89 -19.76 11.41 12.16
CA GLY A 89 -21.22 11.32 12.17
C GLY A 89 -21.89 11.51 10.80
N THR A 90 -21.11 11.71 9.73
CA THR A 90 -21.61 11.59 8.35
C THR A 90 -21.04 10.33 7.74
N ASP A 91 -21.86 9.30 7.51
CA ASP A 91 -21.46 8.16 6.69
C ASP A 91 -22.30 8.24 5.41
N GLY A 92 -21.64 8.51 4.28
CA GLY A 92 -22.25 8.41 2.96
C GLY A 92 -22.06 7.00 2.40
N ASP A 93 -23.12 6.46 1.81
CA ASP A 93 -23.01 5.32 0.91
C ASP A 93 -22.66 5.85 -0.48
N ASP A 94 -21.36 6.04 -0.73
CA ASP A 94 -20.90 6.19 -2.11
C ASP A 94 -20.99 4.82 -2.77
N VAL A 95 -22.15 4.55 -3.36
CA VAL A 95 -22.41 3.37 -4.18
C VAL A 95 -21.58 3.51 -5.45
N ILE A 96 -20.42 2.86 -5.49
CA ILE A 96 -19.78 2.55 -6.78
C ILE A 96 -20.79 1.69 -7.53
N GLY A 97 -21.12 2.12 -8.75
CA GLY A 97 -22.16 1.50 -9.58
C GLY A 97 -22.07 -0.02 -9.65
N TYR A 98 -23.18 -0.64 -10.05
CA TYR A 98 -23.33 -2.09 -10.04
C TYR A 98 -22.10 -2.81 -10.63
N PRO A 99 -21.56 -3.82 -9.93
CA PRO A 99 -20.48 -4.60 -10.49
C PRO A 99 -20.94 -5.20 -11.83
N PRO A 100 -20.13 -5.11 -12.89
CA PRO A 100 -20.42 -5.80 -14.13
C PRO A 100 -20.50 -7.31 -13.86
N GLN A 101 -21.22 -8.03 -14.72
CA GLN A 101 -21.40 -9.47 -14.56
C GLN A 101 -20.04 -10.22 -14.60
N ASP A 102 -19.07 -9.69 -15.35
CA ASP A 102 -17.73 -10.28 -15.49
C ASP A 102 -16.63 -9.32 -15.02
N LEU A 103 -15.96 -9.70 -13.93
CA LEU A 103 -14.72 -9.07 -13.48
C LEU A 103 -13.54 -9.54 -14.32
N GLN A 104 -12.58 -8.66 -14.58
CA GLN A 104 -11.35 -9.00 -15.29
C GLN A 104 -10.33 -9.61 -14.33
N GLU A 105 -9.81 -10.80 -14.64
CA GLU A 105 -8.68 -11.39 -13.93
C GLU A 105 -7.36 -10.73 -14.36
N THR A 106 -6.50 -10.49 -13.37
CA THR A 106 -5.16 -9.91 -13.50
C THR A 106 -4.26 -10.53 -12.44
N PHE A 107 -2.97 -10.20 -12.44
CA PHE A 107 -2.04 -10.68 -11.43
C PHE A 107 -1.05 -9.60 -10.99
N LEU A 108 -0.50 -9.79 -9.80
CA LEU A 108 0.66 -9.09 -9.27
C LEU A 108 1.86 -10.03 -9.38
N PRO A 109 2.89 -9.72 -10.20
CA PRO A 109 4.02 -10.62 -10.37
C PRO A 109 4.76 -10.90 -9.07
N GLN A 110 5.47 -12.02 -8.99
CA GLN A 110 6.36 -12.33 -7.86
C GLN A 110 7.37 -11.18 -7.60
N HIS A 111 7.61 -10.89 -6.32
CA HIS A 111 8.52 -9.82 -5.83
C HIS A 111 8.19 -8.40 -6.31
N GLU A 112 7.02 -8.17 -6.89
CA GLU A 112 6.58 -6.86 -7.34
C GLU A 112 5.63 -6.18 -6.34
N SER A 113 5.48 -4.87 -6.49
CA SER A 113 4.46 -4.10 -5.77
C SER A 113 3.66 -3.21 -6.71
N ARG A 114 2.40 -2.99 -6.38
CA ARG A 114 1.53 -2.05 -7.08
C ARG A 114 0.96 -1.06 -6.07
N GLU A 115 1.04 0.21 -6.39
CA GLU A 115 0.65 1.29 -5.49
C GLU A 115 -0.22 2.30 -6.24
N GLN A 116 -1.28 2.76 -5.60
CA GLN A 116 -2.04 3.93 -6.00
C GLN A 116 -1.95 4.96 -4.87
N VAL A 117 -1.75 6.23 -5.25
CA VAL A 117 -1.71 7.36 -4.34
C VAL A 117 -2.74 8.39 -4.78
N CYS A 118 -3.58 8.82 -3.84
CA CYS A 118 -4.58 9.87 -4.05
C CYS A 118 -4.24 11.08 -3.18
N LYS A 119 -4.22 12.28 -3.76
CA LYS A 119 -3.98 13.53 -3.03
C LYS A 119 -5.31 14.15 -2.59
N ILE A 120 -5.38 14.55 -1.33
CA ILE A 120 -6.48 15.31 -0.72
C ILE A 120 -5.90 16.68 -0.32
N GLU A 121 -6.60 17.76 -0.67
CA GLU A 121 -6.21 19.13 -0.33
C GLU A 121 -7.40 19.90 0.22
N GLY A 122 -7.12 20.99 0.93
CA GLY A 122 -8.16 21.94 1.36
C GLY A 122 -9.07 21.43 2.47
N LEU A 123 -8.58 20.52 3.34
CA LEU A 123 -9.30 20.15 4.55
C LEU A 123 -9.16 21.24 5.61
N GLU A 124 -10.30 21.65 6.16
CA GLU A 124 -10.39 22.55 7.31
C GLU A 124 -10.04 21.83 8.62
N GLY A 125 -9.89 22.57 9.72
CA GLY A 125 -9.59 21.98 11.02
C GLY A 125 -10.74 21.12 11.55
N ASN A 126 -10.60 19.80 11.48
CA ASN A 126 -11.57 18.83 11.98
C ASN A 126 -10.94 17.42 12.11
N GLU A 127 -11.71 16.48 12.65
CA GLU A 127 -11.42 15.05 12.50
C GLU A 127 -12.12 14.53 11.24
N TYR A 128 -11.46 13.67 10.47
CA TYR A 128 -12.04 13.05 9.29
C TYR A 128 -11.86 11.54 9.29
N ARG A 129 -12.80 10.87 8.64
CA ARG A 129 -12.68 9.47 8.21
C ARG A 129 -12.53 9.45 6.70
N ILE A 130 -11.48 8.83 6.20
CA ILE A 130 -11.30 8.56 4.78
C ILE A 130 -11.68 7.09 4.56
N LYS A 131 -12.77 6.85 3.85
CA LYS A 131 -13.21 5.49 3.48
C LYS A 131 -12.60 5.11 2.15
N LEU A 132 -11.76 4.09 2.13
CA LEU A 132 -11.25 3.47 0.92
C LEU A 132 -12.26 2.45 0.42
N GLN A 133 -12.56 2.53 -0.87
CA GLN A 133 -13.39 1.58 -1.59
C GLN A 133 -12.53 0.89 -2.64
N LEU A 134 -12.20 -0.37 -2.39
CA LEU A 134 -11.37 -1.15 -3.30
C LEU A 134 -12.11 -1.38 -4.62
N LEU A 135 -11.40 -1.15 -5.72
CA LEU A 135 -11.84 -1.42 -7.09
C LEU A 135 -11.34 -2.80 -7.58
N ILE A 136 -10.72 -3.54 -6.66
CA ILE A 136 -10.13 -4.85 -6.85
C ILE A 136 -10.75 -5.83 -5.87
N PHE A 137 -10.72 -7.10 -6.26
CA PHE A 137 -11.22 -8.22 -5.49
C PHE A 137 -10.08 -9.22 -5.34
N VAL A 138 -9.55 -9.31 -4.12
CA VAL A 138 -8.46 -10.21 -3.76
C VAL A 138 -9.02 -11.41 -3.01
N ASN A 139 -8.38 -12.56 -3.18
CA ASN A 139 -8.66 -13.71 -2.33
C ASN A 139 -8.01 -13.47 -0.95
N PRO A 140 -8.76 -13.56 0.17
CA PRO A 140 -8.21 -13.35 1.51
C PRO A 140 -7.15 -14.39 1.90
N ASN A 141 -7.09 -15.53 1.21
CA ASN A 141 -6.02 -16.52 1.38
C ASN A 141 -4.76 -16.20 0.58
N ASP A 142 -4.79 -15.22 -0.33
CA ASP A 142 -3.64 -14.86 -1.15
C ASP A 142 -3.03 -13.51 -0.71
N PHE A 143 -3.80 -12.62 -0.10
CA PHE A 143 -3.31 -11.37 0.50
C PHE A 143 -3.69 -11.27 1.97
N GLN A 144 -2.69 -11.05 2.82
CA GLN A 144 -2.89 -10.71 4.23
C GLN A 144 -2.85 -9.19 4.42
N GLY A 145 -3.72 -8.72 5.29
CA GLY A 145 -3.76 -7.33 5.73
C GLY A 145 -4.97 -7.13 6.64
N ASN A 146 -4.80 -6.35 7.70
CA ASN A 146 -5.93 -5.89 8.50
C ASN A 146 -6.67 -4.81 7.71
N PHE A 147 -7.33 -5.14 6.59
CA PHE A 147 -8.01 -4.11 5.80
C PHE A 147 -9.09 -3.43 6.66
N ASN A 148 -8.77 -2.25 7.18
CA ASN A 148 -9.73 -1.30 7.71
C ASN A 148 -10.01 -0.31 6.58
N PRO A 149 -11.22 -0.26 6.01
CA PRO A 149 -11.52 0.70 4.96
C PRO A 149 -11.41 2.14 5.46
N TYR A 150 -11.33 2.39 6.76
CA TYR A 150 -11.28 3.74 7.33
C TYR A 150 -9.86 4.11 7.78
N LEU A 151 -9.37 5.23 7.23
CA LEU A 151 -8.26 5.98 7.81
C LEU A 151 -8.84 7.13 8.64
N HIS A 152 -8.48 7.18 9.91
CA HIS A 152 -8.84 8.28 10.80
C HIS A 152 -7.71 9.30 10.80
N ILE A 153 -8.02 10.54 10.44
CA ILE A 153 -7.06 11.64 10.43
C ILE A 153 -7.57 12.81 11.24
N LYS A 154 -6.65 13.54 11.88
CA LYS A 154 -6.94 14.81 12.52
C LYS A 154 -6.27 15.94 11.74
N VAL A 155 -7.03 16.98 11.41
CA VAL A 155 -6.54 18.20 10.79
C VAL A 155 -6.62 19.31 11.82
N GLY A 156 -5.47 19.91 12.15
CA GLY A 156 -5.33 20.91 13.21
C GLY A 156 -4.17 21.85 12.94
N GLU A 157 -3.74 22.63 13.94
CA GLU A 157 -2.69 23.65 13.81
C GLU A 157 -1.39 23.17 13.13
#